data_AF-A0A397GUS3-F1
#
_entry.id   AF-A0A397GUS3-F1
#
_cell.length_a   1.000
_cell.length_b   1.000
_cell.length_c   1.000
_cell.angle_alpha   90.00
_cell.angle_beta   90.00
_cell.angle_gamma   90.00
#
_symmetry.space_group_name_H-M   'P 1'
#
loop_
_entity.id
_entity.type
_entity.pdbx_description
1 polymer ?
#
loop_
_entity_poly.entity_id
_entity_poly.type
_entity_poly.pdbx_seq_one_letter_code
_entity_poly.pdbx_strand_id
1 'polypeptide(L)'
;MKSDLAILAKKKEHMELVISKMKEKSLLLTDAIDYILKNMKDEENHADIARTLIPFISESYSNFIIEYDSVCFAHTCLDSKQKAVKVYMNTFYGEAGNSLSPFFLRQLAGAVTSAGQFNIKLVAEYVLKKGYEIQYGDTDSLYLTCPKDYYKNCDLAYENNSISTLEYWTEMVKITMGVMEKLRNKVNTYLKIKSRSIYLKMAYEEVLFPVIFTGKKKYFGIPHVDVPNFKPKKLFIKEIDTVKQGQSKLFITISERIM
;
A
#
# COMPACT_ATOMS: atom_id res chain seq x y z
N MET A 1 -7.16 13.88 12.03
CA MET A 1 -6.73 12.48 12.25
C MET A 1 -6.09 11.85 11.01
N LYS A 2 -6.80 11.64 9.88
CA LYS A 2 -6.17 11.04 8.67
C LYS A 2 -5.12 11.95 8.03
N SER A 3 -5.38 13.26 7.96
CA SER A 3 -4.40 14.27 7.52
C SER A 3 -3.13 14.23 8.35
N ASP A 4 -3.30 14.26 9.67
CA ASP A 4 -2.19 14.34 10.63
C ASP A 4 -1.38 13.05 10.65
N LEU A 5 -2.06 11.90 10.49
CA LEU A 5 -1.40 10.61 10.34
C LEU A 5 -0.53 10.56 9.09
N ALA A 6 -1.02 11.08 7.95
CA ALA A 6 -0.24 11.13 6.72
C ALA A 6 1.01 12.03 6.86
N ILE A 7 0.88 13.19 7.52
CA ILE A 7 2.01 14.08 7.80
C ILE A 7 3.06 13.37 8.67
N LEU A 8 2.62 12.71 9.75
CA LEU A 8 3.54 11.98 10.63
C LEU A 8 4.16 10.77 9.96
N ALA A 9 3.42 10.07 9.08
CA ALA A 9 3.94 8.94 8.32
C ALA A 9 5.10 9.38 7.41
N LYS A 10 4.91 10.48 6.67
CA LYS A 10 5.98 11.09 5.86
C LYS A 10 7.16 11.53 6.69
N LYS A 11 6.93 12.28 7.79
CA LYS A 11 8.01 12.72 8.70
C LYS A 11 8.82 11.53 9.23
N LYS A 12 8.13 10.48 9.67
CA LYS A 12 8.74 9.23 10.11
C LYS A 12 9.58 8.59 9.01
N GLU A 13 9.05 8.44 7.80
CA GLU A 13 9.76 7.86 6.66
C GLU A 13 11.03 8.64 6.31
N HIS A 14 10.94 9.98 6.27
CA HIS A 14 12.10 10.85 6.01
C HIS A 14 13.21 10.65 7.05
N MET A 15 12.84 10.53 8.34
CA MET A 15 13.81 10.27 9.40
C MET A 15 14.37 8.84 9.35
N GLU A 16 13.57 7.84 8.99
CA GLU A 16 14.03 6.46 8.78
C GLU A 16 15.04 6.37 7.64
N LEU A 17 14.87 7.15 6.57
CA LEU A 17 15.84 7.23 5.46
C LEU A 17 17.21 7.72 5.96
N VAL A 18 17.23 8.78 6.78
CA VAL A 18 18.47 9.29 7.40
C VAL A 18 19.14 8.21 8.24
N ILE A 19 18.40 7.57 9.15
CA ILE A 19 18.92 6.51 10.02
C ILE A 19 19.47 5.34 9.20
N SER A 20 18.76 4.93 8.14
CA SER A 20 19.19 3.86 7.25
C SER A 20 20.50 4.22 6.55
N LYS A 21 20.64 5.47 6.07
CA LYS A 21 21.84 5.92 5.36
C LYS A 21 23.05 6.09 6.28
N MET A 22 22.82 6.55 7.51
CA MET A 22 23.86 6.58 8.54
C MET A 22 24.40 5.17 8.82
N LYS A 23 23.54 4.15 8.89
CA LYS A 23 23.95 2.75 9.11
C LYS A 23 24.67 2.14 7.90
N GLU A 24 24.21 2.44 6.70
CA GLU A 24 24.77 1.88 5.45
C GLU A 24 26.16 2.45 5.13
N LYS A 25 26.36 3.75 5.39
CA LYS A 25 27.58 4.47 4.98
C LYS A 25 28.44 4.98 6.15
N SER A 26 28.07 4.67 7.39
CA SER A 26 28.74 5.17 8.61
C SER A 26 28.92 6.68 8.62
N LEU A 27 27.89 7.42 8.18
CA LEU A 27 27.92 8.89 8.07
C LEU A 27 27.49 9.57 9.37
N LEU A 28 27.98 10.80 9.58
CA LEU A 28 27.41 11.72 10.58
C LEU A 28 26.03 12.18 10.13
N LEU A 29 25.23 12.68 11.08
CA LEU A 29 23.85 13.11 10.83
C LEU A 29 23.77 14.18 9.71
N THR A 30 24.64 15.19 9.78
CA THR A 30 24.77 16.26 8.78
C THR A 30 25.01 15.70 7.39
N ASP A 31 26.00 14.80 7.28
CA ASP A 31 26.44 14.25 6.00
C ASP A 31 25.37 13.34 5.39
N ALA A 32 24.62 12.62 6.24
CA ALA A 32 23.51 11.79 5.82
C ALA A 32 22.33 12.62 5.28
N ILE A 33 22.00 13.75 5.94
CA ILE A 33 20.95 14.68 5.49
C ILE A 33 21.36 15.31 4.15
N ASP A 34 22.59 15.84 4.07
CA ASP A 34 23.12 16.44 2.84
C ASP A 34 23.14 15.45 1.67
N TYR A 35 23.52 14.19 1.94
CA TYR A 35 23.49 13.14 0.94
C TYR A 35 22.08 12.89 0.40
N ILE A 36 21.07 12.85 1.26
CA ILE A 36 19.69 12.61 0.86
C ILE A 36 19.16 13.77 0.02
N LEU A 37 19.41 15.01 0.44
CA LEU A 37 18.97 16.21 -0.27
C LEU A 37 19.62 16.31 -1.66
N LYS A 38 20.93 16.01 -1.79
CA LYS A 38 21.65 16.07 -3.07
C LYS A 38 21.24 15.00 -4.09
N ASN A 39 20.73 13.85 -3.65
CA ASN A 39 20.45 12.71 -4.53
C ASN A 39 18.97 12.59 -4.94
N MET A 40 18.10 13.48 -4.46
CA MET A 40 16.69 13.53 -4.83
C MET A 40 16.51 14.21 -6.19
N LYS A 41 15.83 13.52 -7.12
CA LYS A 41 15.57 14.02 -8.48
C LYS A 41 14.17 14.64 -8.66
N ASP A 42 13.28 14.47 -7.69
CA ASP A 42 11.88 14.91 -7.74
C ASP A 42 11.72 16.20 -6.93
N GLU A 43 11.34 17.30 -7.59
CA GLU A 43 11.25 18.64 -7.01
C GLU A 43 10.18 18.74 -5.89
N GLU A 44 9.05 18.06 -6.03
CA GLU A 44 7.94 18.16 -5.07
C GLU A 44 8.25 17.38 -3.78
N ASN A 45 8.81 16.18 -3.91
CA ASN A 45 9.30 15.40 -2.78
C ASN A 45 10.53 16.04 -2.12
N HIS A 46 11.40 16.69 -2.90
CA HIS A 46 12.58 17.38 -2.35
C HIS A 46 12.19 18.52 -1.39
N ALA A 47 11.17 19.32 -1.73
CA ALA A 47 10.71 20.42 -0.87
C ALA A 47 10.13 19.92 0.47
N ASP A 48 9.39 18.80 0.46
CA ASP A 48 8.77 18.23 1.66
C ASP A 48 9.82 17.61 2.60
N ILE A 49 10.79 16.90 2.02
CA ILE A 49 11.91 16.30 2.75
C ILE A 49 12.82 17.38 3.33
N ALA A 50 13.15 18.40 2.54
CA ALA A 50 13.96 19.53 3.00
C ALA A 50 13.31 20.23 4.21
N ARG A 51 12.01 20.53 4.13
CA ARG A 51 11.25 21.13 5.25
C ARG A 51 11.31 20.26 6.51
N THR A 52 11.31 18.94 6.34
CA THR A 52 11.36 17.98 7.43
C THR A 52 12.76 17.88 8.05
N LEU A 53 13.80 17.84 7.23
CA LEU A 53 15.15 17.46 7.65
C LEU A 53 16.10 18.62 7.93
N ILE A 54 15.93 19.78 7.28
CA ILE A 54 16.76 20.97 7.50
C ILE A 54 16.87 21.37 8.99
N PRO A 55 15.78 21.33 9.79
CA PRO A 55 15.86 21.66 11.22
C PRO A 55 16.84 20.79 12.01
N PHE A 56 17.22 19.62 11.51
CA PHE A 56 18.11 18.68 12.19
C PHE A 56 19.58 18.78 11.76
N ILE A 57 19.93 19.65 10.81
CA ILE A 57 21.32 19.80 10.33
C ILE A 57 22.25 20.27 11.45
N SER A 58 21.80 21.19 12.31
CA SER A 58 22.59 21.69 13.44
C SER A 58 22.39 20.92 14.73
N GLU A 59 21.56 19.88 14.72
CA GLU A 59 21.17 19.15 15.93
C GLU A 59 22.10 17.97 16.24
N SER A 60 22.10 17.59 17.52
CA SER A 60 22.79 16.38 17.95
C SER A 60 22.03 15.13 17.52
N TYR A 61 22.75 14.03 17.25
CA TYR A 61 22.13 12.74 16.94
C TYR A 61 21.21 12.26 18.08
N SER A 62 21.53 12.55 19.34
CA SER A 62 20.67 12.23 20.47
C SER A 62 19.32 12.95 20.41
N ASN A 63 19.30 14.25 20.09
CA ASN A 63 18.07 15.02 19.94
C ASN A 63 17.25 14.52 18.74
N PHE A 64 17.92 14.20 17.63
CA PHE A 64 17.28 13.62 16.46
C PHE A 64 16.57 12.30 16.78
N ILE A 65 17.19 11.41 17.57
CA ILE A 65 16.59 10.14 17.98
C ILE A 65 15.42 10.35 18.95
N ILE A 66 15.51 11.28 19.91
CA ILE A 66 14.40 11.61 20.82
C ILE A 66 13.17 12.07 20.02
N GLU A 67 13.39 12.96 19.04
CA GLU A 67 12.32 13.45 18.18
C GLU A 67 11.77 12.33 17.27
N TYR A 68 12.63 11.47 16.75
CA TYR A 68 12.22 10.31 15.96
C TYR A 68 11.31 9.37 16.75
N ASP A 69 11.69 9.05 17.99
CA ASP A 69 10.91 8.19 18.89
C ASP A 69 9.56 8.83 19.25
N SER A 70 9.55 10.14 19.50
CA SER A 70 8.33 10.93 19.73
C SER A 70 7.38 10.88 18.52
N VAL A 71 7.91 11.07 17.30
CA VAL A 71 7.15 10.96 16.05
C VAL A 71 6.60 9.55 15.86
N CYS A 72 7.42 8.52 16.11
CA CYS A 72 6.99 7.13 16.02
C CYS A 72 5.86 6.80 17.00
N PHE A 73 5.95 7.29 18.24
CA PHE A 73 4.92 7.13 19.25
C PHE A 73 3.62 7.85 18.84
N ALA A 74 3.70 9.11 18.42
CA ALA A 74 2.55 9.90 17.98
C ALA A 74 1.84 9.26 16.78
N HIS A 75 2.62 8.82 15.78
CA HIS A 75 2.11 8.10 14.61
C HIS A 75 1.37 6.82 15.04
N THR A 76 1.98 6.00 15.89
CA THR A 76 1.39 4.73 16.35
C THR A 76 0.12 4.96 17.16
N CYS A 77 0.09 6.01 18.00
CA CYS A 77 -1.09 6.39 18.77
C CYS A 77 -2.26 6.79 17.86
N LEU A 78 -2.00 7.62 16.84
CA LEU A 78 -3.04 8.05 15.90
C LEU A 78 -3.51 6.91 14.98
N ASP A 79 -2.62 6.06 14.51
CA ASP A 79 -2.97 4.85 13.75
C ASP A 79 -3.87 3.92 14.59
N SER A 80 -3.52 3.73 15.87
CA SER A 80 -4.33 2.94 16.81
C SER A 80 -5.72 3.54 17.02
N LYS A 81 -5.82 4.86 17.20
CA LYS A 81 -7.12 5.57 17.32
C LYS A 81 -7.96 5.40 16.06
N GLN A 82 -7.36 5.55 14.87
CA GLN A 82 -8.06 5.37 13.60
C GLN A 82 -8.55 3.93 13.40
N LYS A 83 -7.75 2.93 13.79
CA LYS A 83 -8.14 1.52 13.80
C LYS A 83 -9.28 1.25 14.79
N ALA A 84 -9.23 1.80 15.99
CA ALA A 84 -10.28 1.66 16.99
C ALA A 84 -11.63 2.19 16.47
N VAL A 85 -11.63 3.38 15.85
CA VAL A 85 -12.83 3.94 15.20
C VAL A 85 -13.33 3.03 14.07
N LYS A 86 -12.43 2.50 13.23
CA LYS A 86 -12.80 1.56 12.16
C LYS A 86 -13.46 0.30 12.71
N VAL A 87 -12.88 -0.31 13.73
CA VAL A 87 -13.43 -1.51 14.40
C VAL A 87 -14.79 -1.19 14.99
N TYR A 88 -14.91 -0.09 15.73
CA TYR A 88 -16.17 0.35 16.33
C TYR A 88 -17.29 0.53 15.30
N MET A 89 -17.00 1.17 14.17
CA MET A 89 -17.98 1.34 13.09
C MET A 89 -18.39 0.01 12.44
N ASN A 90 -17.43 -0.91 12.24
CA ASN A 90 -17.71 -2.22 11.67
C ASN A 90 -18.53 -3.10 12.62
N THR A 91 -18.43 -2.91 13.94
CA THR A 91 -19.22 -3.64 14.94
C THR A 91 -20.71 -3.41 14.76
N PHE A 92 -21.17 -2.20 14.42
CA PHE A 92 -22.61 -1.94 14.21
C PHE A 92 -23.23 -2.83 13.13
N TYR A 93 -22.51 -3.03 12.02
CA TYR A 93 -22.93 -3.96 10.98
C TYR A 93 -22.97 -5.41 11.48
N GLY A 94 -21.94 -5.83 12.23
CA GLY A 94 -21.88 -7.17 12.83
C GLY A 94 -23.02 -7.44 13.80
N GLU A 95 -23.29 -6.49 14.70
CA GLU A 95 -24.36 -6.58 15.70
C GLU A 95 -25.76 -6.58 15.05
N ALA A 96 -25.96 -5.84 13.95
CA ALA A 96 -27.20 -5.92 13.19
C ALA A 96 -27.46 -7.32 12.60
N GLY A 97 -26.41 -8.12 12.36
CA GLY A 97 -26.51 -9.51 11.92
C GLY A 97 -26.58 -10.54 13.04
N ASN A 98 -26.32 -10.15 14.30
CA ASN A 98 -26.27 -11.05 15.45
C ASN A 98 -27.67 -11.19 16.07
N SER A 99 -28.27 -12.38 16.00
CA SER A 99 -29.63 -12.63 16.50
C SER A 99 -29.79 -12.46 18.02
N LEU A 100 -28.70 -12.42 18.78
CA LEU A 100 -28.70 -12.18 20.22
C LEU A 100 -28.54 -10.70 20.59
N SER A 101 -28.24 -9.85 19.61
CA SER A 101 -27.99 -8.42 19.84
C SER A 101 -29.31 -7.67 20.04
N PRO A 102 -29.38 -6.68 20.96
CA PRO A 102 -30.51 -5.77 21.03
C PRO A 102 -30.66 -4.89 19.76
N PHE A 103 -29.62 -4.83 18.93
CA PHE A 103 -29.62 -4.11 17.64
C PHE A 103 -29.88 -5.03 16.44
N PHE A 104 -30.33 -6.27 16.66
CA PHE A 104 -30.53 -7.24 15.58
C PHE A 104 -31.53 -6.74 14.54
N LEU A 105 -31.06 -6.60 13.30
CA LEU A 105 -31.85 -6.21 12.15
C LEU A 105 -31.32 -6.92 10.90
N ARG A 106 -31.69 -8.19 10.73
CA ARG A 106 -31.21 -9.06 9.65
C ARG A 106 -31.37 -8.45 8.25
N GLN A 107 -32.45 -7.73 8.00
CA GLN A 107 -32.72 -7.08 6.73
C GLN A 107 -31.68 -6.00 6.41
N LEU A 108 -31.25 -5.24 7.43
CA LEU A 108 -30.20 -4.24 7.27
C LEU A 108 -28.85 -4.91 6.95
N ALA A 109 -28.47 -5.93 7.72
CA ALA A 109 -27.23 -6.68 7.46
C ALA A 109 -27.23 -7.27 6.04
N GLY A 110 -28.33 -7.93 5.64
CA GLY A 110 -28.48 -8.50 4.30
C GLY A 110 -28.44 -7.45 3.18
N ALA A 111 -29.06 -6.27 3.39
CA ALA A 111 -29.02 -5.18 2.44
C ALA A 111 -27.59 -4.63 2.26
N VAL A 112 -26.84 -4.46 3.36
CA VAL A 112 -25.44 -4.00 3.32
C VAL A 112 -24.56 -5.01 2.56
N THR A 113 -24.66 -6.32 2.86
CA THR A 113 -23.90 -7.35 2.15
C THR A 113 -24.23 -7.36 0.65
N SER A 114 -25.52 -7.31 0.32
CA SER A 114 -26.00 -7.33 -1.06
C SER A 114 -25.52 -6.11 -1.84
N ALA A 115 -25.58 -4.92 -1.23
CA ALA A 115 -25.06 -3.69 -1.81
C ALA A 115 -23.54 -3.75 -2.04
N GLY A 116 -22.77 -4.31 -1.09
CA GLY A 116 -21.33 -4.52 -1.25
C GLY A 116 -21.02 -5.42 -2.45
N GLN A 117 -21.66 -6.58 -2.54
CA GLN A 117 -21.49 -7.52 -3.65
C GLN A 117 -21.91 -6.92 -4.99
N PHE A 118 -23.01 -6.17 -5.03
CA PHE A 118 -23.46 -5.48 -6.23
C PHE A 118 -22.41 -4.47 -6.71
N ASN A 119 -21.90 -3.63 -5.81
CA ASN A 119 -20.95 -2.58 -6.16
C ASN A 119 -19.60 -3.14 -6.64
N ILE A 120 -19.05 -4.17 -5.99
CA ILE A 120 -17.77 -4.74 -6.43
C ILE A 120 -17.90 -5.43 -7.79
N LYS A 121 -19.02 -6.11 -8.06
CA LYS A 121 -19.34 -6.68 -9.38
C LYS A 121 -19.53 -5.60 -10.44
N LEU A 122 -20.19 -4.50 -10.09
CA LEU A 122 -20.37 -3.35 -10.97
C LEU A 122 -19.02 -2.73 -11.38
N VAL A 123 -18.06 -2.64 -10.46
CA VAL A 123 -16.68 -2.20 -10.75
C VAL A 123 -15.96 -3.24 -11.62
N ALA A 124 -16.05 -4.52 -11.29
CA ALA A 124 -15.45 -5.61 -12.05
C ALA A 124 -15.91 -5.60 -13.52
N GLU A 125 -17.21 -5.48 -13.77
CA GLU A 125 -17.76 -5.36 -15.12
C GLU A 125 -17.24 -4.13 -15.87
N TYR A 126 -17.11 -2.99 -15.17
CA TYR A 126 -16.62 -1.76 -15.77
C TYR A 126 -15.16 -1.88 -16.21
N VAL A 127 -14.29 -2.47 -15.38
CA VAL A 127 -12.86 -2.63 -15.72
C VAL A 127 -12.65 -3.66 -16.82
N LEU A 128 -13.42 -4.76 -16.83
CA LEU A 128 -13.41 -5.76 -17.90
C LEU A 128 -13.81 -5.14 -19.25
N LYS A 129 -14.87 -4.31 -19.28
CA LYS A 129 -15.29 -3.58 -20.50
C LYS A 129 -14.25 -2.57 -21.00
N LYS A 130 -13.29 -2.19 -20.17
CA LYS A 130 -12.16 -1.32 -20.54
C LYS A 130 -10.91 -2.10 -20.96
N GLY A 131 -10.98 -3.44 -21.02
CA GLY A 131 -9.90 -4.32 -21.46
C GLY A 131 -8.93 -4.75 -20.37
N TYR A 132 -9.17 -4.38 -19.11
CA TYR A 132 -8.37 -4.86 -17.99
C TYR A 132 -8.77 -6.28 -17.61
N GLU A 133 -7.82 -7.06 -17.14
CA GLU A 133 -8.07 -8.40 -16.62
C GLU A 133 -8.16 -8.38 -15.09
N ILE A 134 -8.90 -9.31 -14.50
CA ILE A 134 -9.05 -9.47 -13.06
C ILE A 134 -8.38 -10.78 -12.65
N GLN A 135 -7.30 -10.70 -11.87
CA GLN A 135 -6.57 -11.88 -11.38
C GLN A 135 -7.15 -12.40 -10.08
N TYR A 136 -7.61 -11.50 -9.22
CA TYR A 136 -8.17 -11.85 -7.92
C TYR A 136 -9.19 -10.80 -7.46
N GLY A 137 -10.13 -11.21 -6.62
CA GLY A 137 -11.05 -10.31 -5.95
C GLY A 137 -11.51 -10.88 -4.61
N ASP A 138 -11.57 -10.04 -3.59
CA ASP A 138 -12.10 -10.39 -2.27
C ASP A 138 -12.88 -9.22 -1.69
N THR A 139 -14.20 -9.41 -1.57
CA THR A 139 -15.18 -8.55 -0.89
C THR A 139 -15.20 -7.06 -1.27
N ASP A 140 -14.12 -6.35 -1.00
CA ASP A 140 -13.89 -4.91 -1.18
C ASP A 140 -12.63 -4.58 -2.02
N SER A 141 -11.94 -5.60 -2.55
CA SER A 141 -10.69 -5.46 -3.32
C SER A 141 -10.72 -6.21 -4.65
N LEU A 142 -9.99 -5.69 -5.64
CA LEU A 142 -9.75 -6.31 -6.94
C LEU A 142 -8.27 -6.16 -7.32
N TYR A 143 -7.61 -7.27 -7.65
CA TYR A 143 -6.28 -7.27 -8.27
C TYR A 143 -6.44 -7.37 -9.79
N LEU A 144 -5.93 -6.35 -10.47
CA LEU A 144 -6.12 -6.14 -11.90
C LEU A 144 -4.79 -6.26 -12.65
N THR A 145 -4.86 -6.64 -13.92
CA THR A 145 -3.73 -6.57 -14.86
C THR A 145 -4.06 -5.61 -15.99
N CYS A 146 -3.10 -4.76 -16.35
CA CYS A 146 -3.25 -3.86 -17.51
C CYS A 146 -3.33 -4.65 -18.82
N PRO A 147 -4.05 -4.13 -19.83
CA PRO A 147 -3.94 -4.61 -21.21
C PRO A 147 -2.49 -4.69 -21.67
N LYS A 148 -2.16 -5.73 -22.45
CA LYS A 148 -0.80 -5.95 -22.99
C LYS A 148 -0.25 -4.78 -23.79
N ASP A 149 -1.13 -4.00 -24.42
CA ASP A 149 -0.77 -2.81 -25.19
C ASP A 149 0.03 -1.76 -24.40
N TYR A 150 -0.16 -1.69 -23.08
CA TYR A 150 0.60 -0.78 -22.23
C TYR A 150 2.07 -1.17 -22.09
N TYR A 151 2.41 -2.44 -22.28
CA TYR A 151 3.76 -2.95 -22.08
C TYR A 151 4.55 -3.09 -23.39
N LYS A 152 3.91 -2.98 -24.56
CA LYS A 152 4.53 -3.16 -25.89
C LYS A 152 5.93 -2.57 -26.05
N ASN A 153 6.13 -1.32 -25.67
CA ASN A 153 7.45 -0.66 -25.79
C ASN A 153 8.49 -1.27 -24.85
N CYS A 154 8.06 -1.63 -23.64
CA CYS A 154 8.90 -2.30 -22.64
C CYS A 154 9.26 -3.72 -23.09
N ASP A 155 8.27 -4.46 -23.60
CA ASP A 155 8.41 -5.81 -24.12
C ASP A 155 9.40 -5.83 -25.28
N LEU A 156 9.25 -4.94 -26.27
CA LEU A 156 10.16 -4.82 -27.41
C LEU A 156 11.59 -4.46 -26.97
N ALA A 157 11.75 -3.56 -25.99
CA ALA A 157 13.08 -3.21 -25.48
C ALA A 157 13.77 -4.40 -24.79
N TYR A 158 13.00 -5.22 -24.09
CA TYR A 158 13.49 -6.43 -23.43
C TYR A 158 13.83 -7.54 -24.44
N GLU A 159 12.95 -7.80 -25.41
CA GLU A 159 13.16 -8.77 -26.49
C GLU A 159 14.41 -8.44 -27.33
N ASN A 160 14.67 -7.16 -27.58
CA ASN A 160 15.87 -6.68 -28.28
C ASN A 160 17.13 -6.66 -27.39
N ASN A 161 17.09 -7.20 -26.17
CA ASN A 161 18.18 -7.18 -25.19
C ASN A 161 18.73 -5.77 -24.89
N SER A 162 17.90 -4.73 -25.06
CA SER A 162 18.31 -3.33 -24.85
C SER A 162 18.26 -2.92 -23.38
N ILE A 163 17.52 -3.66 -22.55
CA ILE A 163 17.38 -3.44 -21.11
C ILE A 163 17.57 -4.76 -20.35
N SER A 164 18.05 -4.67 -19.12
CA SER A 164 18.14 -5.82 -18.22
C SER A 164 16.77 -6.26 -17.71
N THR A 165 16.67 -7.49 -17.19
CA THR A 165 15.44 -8.02 -16.59
C THR A 165 14.91 -7.14 -15.44
N LEU A 166 15.80 -6.58 -14.61
CA LEU A 166 15.41 -5.72 -13.50
C LEU A 166 14.86 -4.38 -13.99
N GLU A 167 15.46 -3.80 -15.03
CA GLU A 167 14.97 -2.57 -15.66
C GLU A 167 13.60 -2.80 -16.30
N TYR A 168 13.44 -3.90 -17.02
CA TYR A 168 12.15 -4.31 -17.60
C TYR A 168 11.06 -4.41 -16.52
N TRP A 169 11.31 -5.13 -15.43
CA TRP A 169 10.36 -5.23 -14.32
C TRP A 169 10.06 -3.88 -13.67
N THR A 170 11.08 -3.03 -13.52
CA THR A 170 10.93 -1.69 -12.95
C THR A 170 10.02 -0.83 -13.83
N GLU A 171 10.23 -0.83 -15.14
CA GLU A 171 9.40 -0.09 -16.09
C GLU A 171 7.98 -0.63 -16.15
N MET A 172 7.77 -1.95 -16.12
CA MET A 172 6.44 -2.55 -16.04
C MET A 172 5.66 -2.06 -14.81
N VAL A 173 6.31 -2.04 -13.64
CA VAL A 173 5.70 -1.57 -12.39
C VAL A 173 5.34 -0.09 -12.52
N LYS A 174 6.26 0.77 -12.99
CA LYS A 174 5.98 2.20 -13.20
C LYS A 174 4.79 2.45 -14.13
N ILE A 175 4.76 1.75 -15.27
CA ILE A 175 3.64 1.82 -16.23
C ILE A 175 2.33 1.45 -15.51
N THR A 176 2.34 0.34 -14.77
CA THR A 176 1.17 -0.16 -14.05
C THR A 176 0.67 0.86 -13.03
N MET A 177 1.55 1.44 -12.21
CA MET A 177 1.19 2.44 -11.20
C MET A 177 0.48 3.64 -11.84
N GLY A 178 1.06 4.22 -12.90
CA GLY A 178 0.48 5.37 -13.59
C GLY A 178 -0.84 5.05 -14.32
N VAL A 179 -0.98 3.84 -14.87
CA VAL A 179 -2.23 3.41 -15.51
C VAL A 179 -3.33 3.17 -14.48
N MET A 180 -3.01 2.53 -13.36
CA MET A 180 -3.97 2.22 -12.29
C MET A 180 -4.48 3.48 -11.59
N GLU A 181 -3.64 4.51 -11.41
CA GLU A 181 -4.10 5.79 -10.88
C GLU A 181 -5.16 6.45 -11.78
N LYS A 182 -4.91 6.46 -13.10
CA LYS A 182 -5.87 6.96 -14.09
C LYS A 182 -7.15 6.13 -14.11
N LEU A 183 -7.04 4.80 -13.98
CA LEU A 183 -8.19 3.90 -13.91
C LEU A 183 -9.01 4.17 -12.64
N ARG A 184 -8.38 4.31 -11.48
CA ARG A 184 -9.02 4.64 -10.20
C ARG A 184 -9.92 5.86 -10.33
N ASN A 185 -9.41 6.92 -10.95
CA ASN A 185 -10.18 8.16 -11.16
C ASN A 185 -11.43 7.90 -12.02
N LYS A 186 -11.28 7.15 -13.13
CA LYS A 186 -12.40 6.75 -14.01
C LYS A 186 -13.43 5.88 -13.28
N VAL A 187 -12.99 4.91 -12.49
CA VAL A 187 -13.85 4.04 -11.67
C VAL A 187 -14.63 4.87 -10.65
N ASN A 188 -13.98 5.81 -9.98
CA ASN A 188 -14.63 6.67 -9.01
C ASN A 188 -15.66 7.62 -9.66
N THR A 189 -15.37 8.15 -10.85
CA THR A 189 -16.37 8.89 -11.63
C THR A 189 -17.57 8.01 -11.98
N TYR A 190 -17.33 6.78 -12.43
CA TYR A 190 -18.37 5.82 -12.75
C TYR A 190 -19.24 5.45 -11.54
N LEU A 191 -18.61 5.16 -10.39
CA LEU A 191 -19.30 4.89 -9.12
C LEU A 191 -20.13 6.07 -8.66
N LYS A 192 -19.63 7.31 -8.77
CA LYS A 192 -20.39 8.51 -8.42
C LYS A 192 -21.66 8.63 -9.25
N ILE A 193 -21.58 8.37 -10.56
CA ILE A 193 -22.74 8.41 -11.46
C ILE A 193 -23.76 7.32 -11.10
N LYS A 194 -23.30 6.09 -10.83
CA LYS A 194 -24.16 4.93 -10.57
C LYS A 194 -24.79 4.95 -9.18
N SER A 195 -24.01 5.25 -8.15
CA SER A 195 -24.49 5.28 -6.75
C SER A 195 -25.18 6.59 -6.38
N ARG A 196 -25.02 7.65 -7.19
CA ARG A 196 -25.43 9.03 -6.86
C ARG A 196 -24.84 9.53 -5.53
N SER A 197 -23.71 8.95 -5.12
CA SER A 197 -23.03 9.22 -3.85
C SER A 197 -21.55 9.47 -4.09
N ILE A 198 -20.95 10.27 -3.21
CA ILE A 198 -19.50 10.51 -3.18
C ILE A 198 -18.79 9.69 -2.11
N TYR A 199 -19.53 8.95 -1.29
CA TYR A 199 -18.95 8.22 -0.15
C TYR A 199 -18.29 6.90 -0.57
N LEU A 200 -18.84 6.24 -1.61
CA LEU A 200 -18.26 5.01 -2.14
C LEU A 200 -17.18 5.35 -3.17
N LYS A 201 -15.94 4.99 -2.87
CA LYS A 201 -14.77 5.19 -3.74
C LYS A 201 -13.84 3.99 -3.65
N MET A 202 -13.21 3.65 -4.78
CA MET A 202 -12.06 2.76 -4.85
C MET A 202 -10.79 3.56 -4.56
N ALA A 203 -9.93 3.00 -3.72
CA ALA A 203 -8.57 3.47 -3.52
C ALA A 203 -7.61 2.65 -4.38
N TYR A 204 -6.50 3.26 -4.77
CA TYR A 204 -5.33 2.53 -5.23
C TYR A 204 -4.48 2.25 -3.99
N GLU A 205 -4.07 1.00 -3.78
CA GLU A 205 -3.29 0.58 -2.61
C GLU A 205 -1.84 0.24 -3.02
N GLU A 206 -1.67 -0.79 -3.85
CA GLU A 206 -0.35 -1.22 -4.31
C GLU A 206 -0.37 -1.90 -5.69
N VAL A 207 0.81 -1.97 -6.32
CA VAL A 207 1.13 -2.97 -7.34
C VAL A 207 1.90 -4.10 -6.68
N LEU A 208 1.37 -5.32 -6.74
CA LEU A 208 2.00 -6.50 -6.15
C LEU A 208 2.72 -7.29 -7.25
N PHE A 209 4.05 -7.19 -7.32
CA PHE A 209 4.84 -7.83 -8.36
C PHE A 209 6.28 -8.14 -7.90
N PRO A 210 6.80 -9.36 -8.11
CA PRO A 210 6.06 -10.58 -8.42
C PRO A 210 5.07 -10.95 -7.31
N VAL A 211 4.06 -11.74 -7.67
CA VAL A 211 3.02 -12.24 -6.76
C VAL A 211 2.77 -13.72 -6.99
N ILE A 212 2.54 -14.46 -5.91
CA ILE A 212 2.17 -15.88 -5.94
C ILE A 212 0.85 -16.04 -5.19
N PHE A 213 -0.18 -16.50 -5.91
CA PHE A 213 -1.46 -16.89 -5.35
C PHE A 213 -1.47 -18.39 -5.10
N THR A 214 -1.57 -18.81 -3.83
CA THR A 214 -1.61 -20.24 -3.45
C THR A 214 -3.03 -20.72 -3.15
N GLY A 215 -3.97 -19.80 -2.94
CA GLY A 215 -5.38 -20.11 -2.76
C GLY A 215 -6.20 -18.87 -2.39
N LYS A 216 -7.50 -19.07 -2.15
CA LYS A 216 -8.37 -17.98 -1.66
C LYS A 216 -7.81 -17.44 -0.35
N LYS A 217 -7.60 -16.13 -0.30
CA LYS A 217 -6.98 -15.37 0.80
C LYS A 217 -5.53 -15.74 1.13
N LYS A 218 -4.91 -16.66 0.38
CA LYS A 218 -3.53 -17.11 0.59
C LYS A 218 -2.65 -16.67 -0.57
N TYR A 219 -1.86 -15.62 -0.35
CA TYR A 219 -0.94 -15.10 -1.36
C TYR A 219 0.17 -14.28 -0.73
N PHE A 220 1.28 -14.16 -1.45
CA PHE A 220 2.40 -13.32 -1.06
C PHE A 220 3.07 -12.69 -2.28
N GLY A 221 3.79 -11.60 -2.07
CA GLY A 221 4.51 -10.92 -3.12
C GLY A 221 5.27 -9.70 -2.63
N ILE A 222 5.85 -8.98 -3.58
CA ILE A 222 6.59 -7.74 -3.31
C ILE A 222 5.65 -6.55 -3.58
N PRO A 223 5.31 -5.75 -2.55
CA PRO A 223 4.43 -4.61 -2.72
C PRO A 223 5.22 -3.38 -3.24
N HIS A 224 4.65 -2.69 -4.22
CA HIS A 224 5.12 -1.41 -4.72
C HIS A 224 4.01 -0.36 -4.51
N VAL A 225 4.27 0.60 -3.63
CA VAL A 225 3.26 1.59 -3.21
C VAL A 225 3.48 2.90 -3.97
N ASP A 226 4.56 3.61 -3.66
CA ASP A 226 4.90 4.91 -4.29
C ASP A 226 6.03 4.80 -5.32
N VAL A 227 7.01 3.93 -5.05
CA VAL A 227 8.14 3.66 -5.94
C VAL A 227 8.36 2.16 -6.14
N PRO A 228 8.85 1.73 -7.32
CA PRO A 228 9.27 0.35 -7.52
C PRO A 228 10.38 -0.03 -6.53
N ASN A 229 10.11 -1.02 -5.69
CA ASN A 229 11.05 -1.54 -4.70
C ASN A 229 11.08 -3.08 -4.74
N PHE A 230 12.07 -3.63 -5.43
CA PHE A 230 12.28 -5.09 -5.55
C PHE A 230 13.05 -5.71 -4.37
N LYS A 231 13.44 -4.90 -3.38
CA LYS A 231 14.15 -5.36 -2.17
C LYS A 231 13.45 -4.82 -0.93
N PRO A 232 12.18 -5.17 -0.70
CA PRO A 232 11.46 -4.67 0.46
C PRO A 232 12.05 -5.24 1.76
N LYS A 233 12.00 -4.46 2.85
CA LYS A 233 12.38 -4.94 4.18
C LYS A 233 11.49 -6.11 4.65
N LYS A 234 10.24 -6.16 4.16
CA LYS A 234 9.24 -7.17 4.51
C LYS A 234 8.39 -7.49 3.30
N LEU A 235 8.18 -8.78 3.05
CA LEU A 235 7.25 -9.26 2.02
C LEU A 235 5.79 -8.98 2.40
N PHE A 236 4.94 -8.78 1.41
CA PHE A 236 3.50 -8.77 1.60
C PHE A 236 3.03 -10.22 1.71
N ILE A 237 2.35 -10.57 2.80
CA ILE A 237 1.87 -11.93 3.07
C ILE A 237 0.43 -11.87 3.55
N LYS A 238 -0.46 -12.61 2.89
CA LYS A 238 -1.87 -12.77 3.26
C LYS A 238 -2.17 -14.22 3.62
N GLU A 239 -2.56 -14.45 4.87
CA GLU A 239 -3.07 -15.72 5.46
C GLU A 239 -2.30 -17.01 5.11
N ILE A 240 -1.04 -16.90 4.70
CA ILE A 240 -0.14 -18.05 4.57
C ILE A 240 0.04 -18.66 5.95
N ASP A 241 0.17 -19.98 6.01
CA ASP A 241 0.18 -20.68 7.29
C ASP A 241 1.34 -20.24 8.20
N THR A 242 2.42 -19.68 7.64
CA THR A 242 3.55 -19.06 8.36
C THR A 242 3.19 -17.91 9.30
N VAL A 243 2.15 -17.13 8.96
CA VAL A 243 1.74 -15.97 9.78
C VAL A 243 0.74 -16.35 10.88
N LYS A 244 0.26 -17.59 10.90
CA LYS A 244 -0.69 -18.06 11.91
C LYS A 244 0.02 -18.37 13.23
N GLN A 245 -0.68 -18.15 14.33
CA GLN A 245 -0.20 -18.54 15.65
C GLN A 245 -0.08 -20.08 15.74
N GLY A 246 0.87 -20.57 16.54
CA GLY A 246 1.06 -22.00 16.80
C GLY A 246 1.99 -22.73 15.81
N GLN A 247 2.61 -22.03 14.85
CA GLN A 247 3.60 -22.63 13.96
C GLN A 247 4.96 -22.82 14.64
N SER A 248 5.69 -23.87 14.23
CA SER A 248 7.06 -24.08 14.70
C SER A 248 8.01 -23.04 14.10
N LYS A 249 9.05 -22.65 14.87
CA LYS A 249 10.08 -21.72 14.38
C LYS A 249 10.76 -22.24 13.11
N LEU A 250 11.00 -23.56 13.04
CA LEU A 250 11.61 -24.20 11.87
C LEU A 250 10.75 -24.00 10.61
N PHE A 251 9.44 -24.20 10.73
CA PHE A 251 8.50 -24.01 9.61
C PHE A 251 8.50 -22.57 9.11
N ILE A 252 8.49 -21.60 10.04
CA ILE A 252 8.56 -20.17 9.71
C ILE A 252 9.86 -19.87 8.97
N THR A 253 11.02 -20.26 9.53
CA THR A 253 12.34 -19.98 8.92
C THR A 253 12.52 -20.62 7.55
N ILE A 254 12.06 -21.87 7.35
CA ILE A 254 12.15 -22.52 6.04
C ILE A 254 11.27 -21.79 5.03
N SER A 255 10.04 -21.46 5.43
CA SER A 255 9.11 -20.79 4.53
C SER A 255 9.58 -19.38 4.15
N GLU A 256 10.14 -18.62 5.10
CA GLU A 256 10.74 -17.30 4.83
C GLU A 256 11.96 -17.35 3.91
N ARG A 257 12.63 -18.50 3.80
CA ARG A 257 13.73 -18.69 2.84
C ARG A 257 13.25 -19.08 1.46
N ILE A 258 12.09 -19.72 1.36
CA ILE A 258 11.48 -20.12 0.09
C ILE A 258 10.79 -18.92 -0.57
N MET A 259 10.11 -18.10 0.24
CA MET A 259 9.45 -16.87 -0.19
C MET A 259 10.48 -15.77 -0.49
#